data_AF-A0A2J8IKG0-F1
#
_entry.id   AF-A0A2J8IKG0-F1
#
_cell.length_a   1.000
_cell.length_b   1.000
_cell.length_c   1.000
_cell.angle_alpha   90.00
_cell.angle_beta   90.00
_cell.angle_gamma   90.00
#
_symmetry.space_group_name_H-M   'P 1'
#
loop_
_entity.id
_entity.type
_entity.pdbx_description
1 polymer ?
#
loop_
_entity_poly.entity_id
_entity_poly.type
_entity_poly.pdbx_seq_one_letter_code
_entity_poly.pdbx_strand_id
1 'polypeptide(L)'
;MLAPCSGWELGCFRLCLRQVRLWAGAGRWACWACQARPYSSGGGERWPGSETEVPPPGPARRTLKEWTLQVSPFGRLRARLPCHLAVRPLDPLTYPDGDRVLVAVCGVEGGVRGLDGLQVKYDEDLEEMAIVSDTIHPQASVEV
;
A
#
# COMPACT_ATOMS: atom_id res chain seq x y z
N MET A 1 4.58 -23.94 53.68
CA MET A 1 3.34 -23.27 53.26
C MET A 1 3.22 -23.40 51.76
N LEU A 2 1.98 -23.56 51.30
CA LEU A 2 1.53 -24.07 50.00
C LEU A 2 1.82 -23.11 48.84
N ALA A 3 2.09 -23.69 47.66
CA ALA A 3 1.79 -23.06 46.37
C ALA A 3 0.27 -22.86 46.20
N PRO A 4 -0.15 -21.97 45.29
CA PRO A 4 -0.59 -22.43 43.95
C PRO A 4 0.03 -21.57 42.83
N CYS A 5 0.49 -22.12 41.72
CA CYS A 5 -0.23 -22.71 40.57
C CYS A 5 -0.97 -21.70 39.68
N SER A 6 -0.35 -21.37 38.54
CA SER A 6 -0.94 -21.34 37.19
C SER A 6 0.22 -21.10 36.20
N GLY A 7 0.70 -22.04 35.38
CA GLY A 7 0.04 -23.18 34.75
C GLY A 7 -0.41 -22.79 33.34
N TRP A 8 0.53 -22.60 32.41
CA TRP A 8 0.24 -22.57 30.97
C TRP A 8 1.01 -23.69 30.30
N GLU A 9 0.37 -24.85 30.30
CA GLU A 9 0.75 -26.01 29.51
C GLU A 9 0.03 -25.97 28.15
N LEU A 10 0.80 -26.30 27.12
CA LEU A 10 0.42 -27.04 25.91
C LEU A 10 -0.58 -26.40 24.94
N GLY A 11 -0.02 -25.96 23.81
CA GLY A 11 -0.75 -25.79 22.56
C GLY A 11 0.15 -26.15 21.37
N CYS A 12 0.36 -27.44 21.14
CA CYS A 12 0.92 -27.96 19.90
C CYS A 12 0.09 -27.49 18.69
N PHE A 13 0.60 -26.54 17.90
CA PHE A 13 0.05 -26.28 16.57
C PHE A 13 1.00 -26.80 15.50
N ARG A 14 0.70 -28.05 15.13
CA ARG A 14 1.02 -28.71 13.86
C ARG A 14 0.93 -27.74 12.69
N LEU A 15 1.94 -27.82 11.82
CA LEU A 15 1.87 -27.84 10.36
C LEU A 15 0.49 -27.50 9.76
N CYS A 16 0.40 -26.33 9.14
CA CYS A 16 -0.54 -26.08 8.06
C CYS A 16 0.22 -25.51 6.86
N LEU A 17 0.86 -26.40 6.10
CA LEU A 17 1.06 -26.22 4.66
C LEU A 17 -0.32 -25.92 4.06
N ARG A 18 -0.57 -24.68 3.64
CA ARG A 18 -1.80 -24.34 2.92
C ARG A 18 -1.45 -23.87 1.51
N GLN A 19 -1.55 -24.85 0.62
CA GLN A 19 -1.52 -24.76 -0.83
C GLN A 19 -2.36 -23.58 -1.34
N VAL A 20 -1.78 -22.74 -2.20
CA VAL A 20 -2.52 -21.82 -3.05
C VAL A 20 -3.12 -22.64 -4.19
N ARG A 21 -4.45 -22.82 -4.14
CA ARG A 21 -5.22 -23.45 -5.21
C ARG A 21 -5.47 -22.40 -6.31
N LEU A 22 -5.06 -22.73 -7.52
CA LEU A 22 -5.46 -22.11 -8.78
C LEU A 22 -6.99 -21.94 -8.83
N TRP A 23 -7.46 -20.73 -9.11
CA TRP A 23 -8.85 -20.48 -9.50
C TRP A 23 -8.95 -20.34 -11.01
N ALA A 24 -9.45 -21.39 -11.66
CA ALA A 24 -10.14 -21.31 -12.93
C ALA A 24 -11.63 -21.50 -12.62
N GLY A 25 -12.46 -20.52 -12.98
CA GLY A 25 -13.89 -20.55 -12.66
C GLY A 25 -14.67 -19.58 -13.52
N ALA A 26 -14.97 -20.00 -14.75
CA ALA A 26 -15.99 -19.38 -15.59
C ALA A 26 -17.39 -19.61 -14.97
N GLY A 27 -18.21 -18.55 -14.93
CA GLY A 27 -19.62 -18.62 -14.52
C GLY A 27 -20.28 -17.26 -14.72
N ARG A 28 -20.75 -16.97 -15.94
CA ARG A 28 -22.17 -17.05 -16.32
C ARG A 28 -23.08 -16.22 -15.40
N TRP A 29 -23.17 -14.94 -15.70
CA TRP A 29 -24.21 -14.05 -15.17
C TRP A 29 -25.55 -14.39 -15.82
N ALA A 30 -26.59 -14.50 -15.00
CA ALA A 30 -27.97 -14.65 -15.42
C ALA A 30 -28.85 -13.65 -14.67
N CYS A 31 -29.90 -13.24 -15.38
CA CYS A 31 -31.09 -12.50 -14.95
C CYS A 31 -30.87 -10.99 -14.77
N TRP A 32 -31.63 -10.12 -15.41
CA TRP A 32 -33.09 -10.15 -15.50
C TRP A 32 -33.59 -9.43 -16.78
N ALA A 33 -34.75 -9.87 -17.25
CA ALA A 33 -35.33 -9.61 -18.56
C ALA A 33 -36.23 -8.37 -18.57
N CYS A 34 -36.22 -7.72 -19.74
CA CYS A 34 -37.29 -7.01 -20.45
C CYS A 34 -38.04 -5.89 -19.72
N GLN A 35 -38.04 -4.69 -20.31
CA GLN A 35 -39.21 -4.21 -21.06
C GLN A 35 -38.79 -3.26 -22.19
N ALA A 36 -39.42 -3.45 -23.36
CA ALA A 36 -39.24 -2.67 -24.56
C ALA A 36 -40.19 -1.46 -24.60
N ARG A 37 -39.78 -0.36 -25.25
CA ARG A 37 -40.63 0.41 -26.19
C ARG A 37 -39.79 1.43 -26.98
N PRO A 38 -40.28 1.92 -28.14
CA PRO A 38 -39.49 2.00 -29.36
C PRO A 38 -39.05 3.43 -29.72
N TYR A 39 -38.13 3.45 -30.68
CA TYR A 39 -37.66 4.54 -31.54
C TYR A 39 -38.49 5.84 -31.49
N SER A 40 -37.85 6.92 -31.04
CA SER A 40 -38.17 8.28 -31.46
C SER A 40 -36.88 9.04 -31.72
N SER A 41 -36.75 9.49 -32.97
CA SER A 41 -35.77 10.46 -33.44
C SER A 41 -36.09 11.83 -32.82
N GLY A 42 -35.09 12.49 -32.24
CA GLY A 42 -35.20 13.83 -31.71
C GLY A 42 -33.83 14.34 -31.31
N GLY A 43 -33.33 15.35 -32.02
CA GLY A 43 -32.05 15.98 -31.74
C GLY A 43 -31.96 16.52 -30.32
N GLY A 44 -30.77 16.42 -29.74
CA GLY A 44 -30.47 16.86 -28.38
C GLY A 44 -28.97 16.94 -28.17
N GLU A 45 -28.42 18.07 -28.64
CA GLU A 45 -27.33 18.84 -28.03
C GLU A 45 -26.06 18.09 -27.58
N ARG A 46 -24.99 18.40 -28.31
CA ARG A 46 -23.58 18.11 -28.01
C ARG A 46 -23.29 18.58 -26.58
N TRP A 47 -23.17 17.65 -25.64
CA TRP A 47 -22.62 17.92 -24.31
C TRP A 47 -21.23 18.58 -24.50
N PRO A 48 -21.01 19.83 -24.05
CA PRO A 48 -19.70 20.43 -24.07
C PRO A 48 -18.80 19.63 -23.14
N GLY A 49 -17.62 19.29 -23.63
CA GLY A 49 -16.63 18.50 -22.91
C GLY A 49 -16.44 19.04 -21.51
N SER A 50 -16.64 18.16 -20.51
CA SER A 50 -15.91 18.27 -19.27
C SER A 50 -14.45 17.96 -19.60
N GLU A 51 -13.76 18.93 -20.19
CA GLU A 51 -12.31 19.01 -20.09
C GLU A 51 -12.03 18.92 -18.60
N THR A 52 -11.54 17.75 -18.19
CA THR A 52 -10.89 17.61 -16.90
C THR A 52 -9.73 18.58 -16.97
N GLU A 53 -9.92 19.77 -16.41
CA GLU A 53 -8.86 20.73 -16.17
C GLU A 53 -7.87 19.99 -15.28
N VAL A 54 -6.84 19.42 -15.92
CA VAL A 54 -5.73 18.78 -15.22
C VAL A 54 -5.13 19.92 -14.40
N PRO A 55 -5.20 19.85 -13.06
CA PRO A 55 -4.66 20.91 -12.24
C PRO A 55 -3.21 21.14 -12.67
N PRO A 56 -2.76 22.40 -12.77
CA PRO A 56 -1.41 22.72 -13.18
C PRO A 56 -0.44 21.86 -12.35
N PRO A 57 0.61 21.28 -12.96
CA PRO A 57 1.53 20.42 -12.25
C PRO A 57 2.00 21.17 -11.01
N GLY A 58 1.55 20.69 -9.84
CA GLY A 58 1.97 21.24 -8.57
C GLY A 58 3.50 21.22 -8.49
N PRO A 59 4.10 22.00 -7.59
CA PRO A 59 5.55 22.05 -7.46
C PRO A 59 6.13 20.64 -7.47
N ALA A 60 7.03 20.39 -8.43
CA ALA A 60 7.55 19.05 -8.70
C ALA A 60 8.21 18.51 -7.43
N ARG A 61 7.54 17.56 -6.76
CA ARG A 61 8.11 16.88 -5.59
C ARG A 61 9.30 16.05 -6.08
N ARG A 62 10.45 16.25 -5.47
CA ARG A 62 11.67 15.51 -5.79
C ARG A 62 11.97 14.49 -4.69
N THR A 63 12.53 13.35 -5.08
CA THR A 63 13.08 12.37 -4.14
C THR A 63 14.30 12.96 -3.46
N LEU A 64 14.24 13.03 -2.13
CA LEU A 64 15.29 13.58 -1.26
C LEU A 64 16.18 12.49 -0.70
N LYS A 65 15.60 11.33 -0.38
CA LYS A 65 16.31 10.18 0.14
C LYS A 65 15.55 8.91 -0.21
N GLU A 66 16.30 7.87 -0.53
CA GLU A 66 15.77 6.57 -0.92
C GLU A 66 16.49 5.45 -0.16
N TRP A 67 15.75 4.39 0.14
CA TRP A 67 16.27 3.16 0.71
C TRP A 67 15.72 1.97 -0.08
N THR A 68 16.55 0.94 -0.22
CA THR A 68 16.13 -0.37 -0.70
C THR A 68 16.41 -1.38 0.41
N LEU A 69 15.39 -2.13 0.81
CA LEU A 69 15.50 -3.17 1.82
C LEU A 69 15.05 -4.51 1.25
N GLN A 70 15.72 -5.57 1.67
CA GLN A 70 15.26 -6.94 1.48
C GLN A 70 14.40 -7.33 2.68
N VAL A 71 13.25 -7.94 2.42
CA VAL A 71 12.22 -8.26 3.42
C VAL A 71 11.60 -9.62 3.11
N SER A 72 10.90 -10.23 4.07
CA SER A 72 9.97 -11.32 3.76
C SER A 72 8.83 -10.80 2.85
N PRO A 73 8.39 -11.58 1.84
CA PRO A 73 7.25 -11.20 0.99
C PRO A 73 5.93 -11.03 1.75
N PHE A 74 5.88 -11.59 2.96
CA PHE A 74 4.76 -11.45 3.88
C PHE A 74 5.23 -10.73 5.13
N GLY A 75 4.41 -9.82 5.62
CA GLY A 75 4.77 -9.04 6.79
C GLY A 75 3.84 -7.87 7.02
N ARG A 76 4.29 -6.95 7.85
CA ARG A 76 3.55 -5.75 8.25
C ARG A 76 4.38 -4.50 8.02
N LEU A 77 3.73 -3.43 7.61
CA LEU A 77 4.29 -2.09 7.59
C LEU A 77 3.75 -1.30 8.78
N ARG A 78 4.65 -0.86 9.65
CA ARG A 78 4.37 0.06 10.74
C ARG A 78 4.96 1.42 10.43
N ALA A 79 4.11 2.44 10.34
CA ALA A 79 4.55 3.81 10.09
C ALA A 79 4.11 4.76 11.22
N ARG A 80 5.04 5.57 11.70
CA ARG A 80 4.76 6.70 12.62
C ARG A 80 5.47 7.91 12.06
N LEU A 81 4.71 8.73 11.33
CA LEU A 81 5.22 9.87 10.58
C LEU A 81 4.24 11.06 10.73
N PRO A 82 4.73 12.30 10.89
CA PRO A 82 3.92 13.51 10.90
C PRO A 82 3.55 14.01 9.49
N CYS A 83 3.76 13.19 8.45
CA CYS A 83 3.57 13.55 7.05
C CYS A 83 2.76 12.48 6.31
N HIS A 84 2.43 12.73 5.05
CA HIS A 84 1.68 11.78 4.24
C HIS A 84 2.52 10.54 3.92
N LEU A 85 1.88 9.37 3.99
CA LEU A 85 2.42 8.08 3.56
C LEU A 85 1.60 7.56 2.38
N ALA A 86 2.28 7.17 1.31
CA ALA A 86 1.73 6.44 0.19
C ALA A 86 2.37 5.05 0.14
N VAL A 87 1.57 4.04 -0.17
CA VAL A 87 2.05 2.67 -0.37
C VAL A 87 1.67 2.24 -1.77
N ARG A 88 2.63 1.76 -2.54
CA ARG A 88 2.47 1.33 -3.92
C ARG A 88 3.12 -0.03 -4.14
N PRO A 89 2.46 -0.91 -4.90
CA PRO A 89 3.07 -2.18 -5.26
C PRO A 89 4.27 -1.94 -6.20
N LEU A 90 5.33 -2.70 -5.99
CA LEU A 90 6.41 -2.82 -6.97
C LEU A 90 5.93 -3.60 -8.19
N ASP A 91 6.60 -3.37 -9.33
CA ASP A 91 6.32 -4.12 -10.54
C ASP A 91 6.71 -5.61 -10.37
N PRO A 92 5.76 -6.55 -10.46
CA PRO A 92 6.04 -7.97 -10.24
C PRO A 92 6.89 -8.60 -11.36
N LEU A 93 7.00 -7.97 -12.53
CA LEU A 93 7.90 -8.45 -13.59
C LEU A 93 9.36 -8.12 -13.27
N THR A 94 9.60 -6.97 -12.65
CA THR A 94 10.93 -6.54 -12.20
C THR A 94 11.33 -7.19 -10.87
N TYR A 95 10.37 -7.40 -9.97
CA TYR A 95 10.59 -7.94 -8.61
C TYR A 95 9.69 -9.14 -8.32
N PRO A 96 9.95 -10.31 -8.93
CA PRO A 96 9.04 -11.47 -8.88
C PRO A 96 8.99 -12.15 -7.51
N ASP A 97 10.05 -12.04 -6.72
CA ASP A 97 10.16 -12.71 -5.41
C ASP A 97 9.34 -12.01 -4.32
N GLY A 98 8.96 -10.75 -4.53
CA GLY A 98 8.23 -9.95 -3.55
C GLY A 98 9.03 -9.61 -2.29
N ASP A 99 10.33 -9.88 -2.28
CA ASP A 99 11.22 -9.77 -1.12
C ASP A 99 11.91 -8.40 -1.01
N ARG A 100 11.36 -7.37 -1.68
CA ARG A 100 11.95 -6.03 -1.74
C ARG A 100 10.95 -4.95 -1.41
N VAL A 101 11.45 -3.92 -0.72
CA VAL A 101 10.72 -2.67 -0.49
C VAL A 101 11.62 -1.49 -0.82
N LEU A 102 11.06 -0.51 -1.53
CA LEU A 102 11.70 0.76 -1.84
C LEU A 102 11.03 1.84 -1.01
N VAL A 103 11.80 2.59 -0.24
CA VAL A 103 11.26 3.72 0.52
C VAL A 103 11.83 5.00 -0.07
N ALA A 104 10.98 5.90 -0.51
CA ALA A 104 11.37 7.20 -1.02
C ALA A 104 10.75 8.31 -0.17
N VAL A 105 11.56 9.30 0.21
CA VAL A 105 11.06 10.54 0.81
C VAL A 105 11.04 11.61 -0.27
N CYS A 106 9.87 12.12 -0.58
CA CYS A 106 9.66 13.18 -1.55
C CYS A 106 9.36 14.50 -0.82
N GLY A 107 9.89 15.61 -1.34
CA GLY A 107 9.63 16.93 -0.77
C GLY A 107 9.80 18.07 -1.76
N VAL A 108 9.52 19.29 -1.28
CA VAL A 108 9.69 20.52 -2.05
C VAL A 108 11.15 20.96 -1.96
N GLU A 109 11.72 21.33 -3.09
CA GLU A 109 13.12 21.79 -3.20
C GLU A 109 13.41 22.95 -2.24
N GLY A 110 14.50 22.85 -1.47
CA GLY A 110 14.95 23.89 -0.53
C GLY A 110 14.33 23.87 0.86
N GLY A 111 13.43 22.93 1.18
CA GLY A 111 12.56 23.03 2.37
C GLY A 111 12.60 21.92 3.41
N VAL A 112 13.52 20.95 3.38
CA VAL A 112 13.36 19.75 4.23
C VAL A 112 14.45 19.60 5.29
N ARG A 113 14.07 19.87 6.54
CA ARG A 113 14.80 19.53 7.77
C ARG A 113 14.28 18.21 8.32
N GLY A 114 15.11 17.51 9.11
CA GLY A 114 14.66 16.37 9.91
C GLY A 114 14.74 14.99 9.26
N LEU A 115 15.45 14.84 8.13
CA LEU A 115 15.72 13.54 7.49
C LEU A 115 16.66 12.64 8.32
N ASP A 116 17.49 13.23 9.17
CA ASP A 116 18.42 12.50 10.04
C ASP A 116 17.70 11.68 11.12
N GLY A 117 16.50 12.13 11.52
CA GLY A 117 15.65 11.45 12.49
C GLY A 117 14.73 10.38 11.88
N LEU A 118 14.79 10.16 10.55
CA LEU A 118 13.98 9.14 9.88
C LEU A 118 14.68 7.78 9.93
N GLN A 119 14.03 6.84 10.60
CA GLN A 119 14.47 5.45 10.72
C GLN A 119 13.64 4.57 9.80
N VAL A 120 14.32 3.79 8.97
CA VAL A 120 13.75 2.73 8.13
C VAL A 120 14.45 1.44 8.54
N LYS A 121 13.70 0.49 9.09
CA LYS A 121 14.24 -0.77 9.62
C LYS A 121 13.29 -1.92 9.31
N TYR A 122 13.86 -3.11 9.18
CA TYR A 122 13.12 -4.37 9.08
C TYR A 122 13.51 -5.26 10.26
N ASP A 123 12.51 -5.84 10.91
CA ASP A 123 12.63 -6.82 11.99
C ASP A 123 12.22 -8.19 11.43
N GLU A 124 13.19 -9.10 11.30
CA GLU A 124 13.00 -10.42 10.70
C GLU A 124 12.15 -11.35 11.59
N ASP A 125 12.28 -11.25 12.91
CA ASP A 125 11.57 -12.11 13.87
C ASP A 125 10.06 -11.79 13.89
N LEU A 126 9.71 -10.51 13.70
CA LEU A 126 8.32 -10.04 13.68
C LEU A 126 7.71 -9.93 12.28
N GLU A 127 8.53 -10.18 11.25
CA GLU A 127 8.26 -9.86 9.84
C GLU A 127 7.67 -8.44 9.68
N GLU A 128 8.24 -7.47 10.38
CA GLU A 128 7.71 -6.11 10.47
C GLU A 128 8.72 -5.07 9.97
N MET A 129 8.29 -4.26 9.01
CA MET A 129 9.00 -3.09 8.54
C MET A 129 8.51 -1.85 9.30
N ALA A 130 9.44 -1.09 9.86
CA ALA A 130 9.14 0.13 10.61
C ALA A 130 9.73 1.36 9.92
N ILE A 131 8.87 2.35 9.67
CA ILE A 131 9.24 3.69 9.20
C ILE A 131 8.83 4.71 10.27
N VAL A 132 9.78 5.28 10.97
CA VAL A 132 9.53 6.14 12.14
C VAL A 132 10.31 7.44 12.02
N SER A 133 9.61 8.56 12.18
CA SER A 133 10.20 9.87 12.37
C SER A 133 9.24 10.79 13.11
N ASP A 134 9.76 11.57 14.03
CA ASP A 134 9.01 12.65 14.70
C ASP A 134 9.42 14.04 14.18
N THR A 135 10.48 14.12 13.37
CA THR A 135 11.13 15.38 12.97
C THR A 135 10.99 15.72 11.49
N ILE A 136 10.54 14.77 10.67
CA ILE A 136 10.36 15.01 9.23
C ILE A 136 9.32 16.11 8.98
N HIS A 137 9.58 16.95 7.99
CA HIS A 137 8.70 18.05 7.65
C HIS A 137 7.29 17.56 7.23
N PRO A 138 6.18 18.12 7.76
CA PRO A 138 4.83 17.64 7.44
C PRO A 138 4.43 17.72 5.96
N GLN A 139 5.04 18.65 5.20
CA GLN A 139 4.81 18.77 3.75
C GLN A 139 5.61 17.77 2.92
N ALA A 140 6.54 17.02 3.53
CA ALA A 140 7.15 15.89 2.86
C ALA A 140 6.12 14.77 2.65
N SER A 141 6.44 13.81 1.80
CA SER A 141 5.67 12.58 1.66
C SER A 141 6.62 11.41 1.61
N VAL A 142 6.25 10.32 2.27
CA VAL A 142 6.96 9.05 2.17
C VAL A 142 6.18 8.14 1.24
N GLU A 143 6.88 7.52 0.30
CA GLU A 143 6.37 6.49 -0.60
C GLU A 143 7.09 5.17 -0.27
N VAL A 144 6.32 4.08 -0.25
CA VAL A 144 6.75 2.72 0.06
C VAL A 144 6.25 1.77 -1.02
#